data_AF-A0A7V9UQM2-F1
#
_entry.id   AF-A0A7V9UQM2-F1
#
_cell.length_a   1.000
_cell.length_b   1.000
_cell.length_c   1.000
_cell.angle_alpha   90.00
_cell.angle_beta   90.00
_cell.angle_gamma   90.00
#
_symmetry.space_group_name_H-M   'P 1'
#
loop_
_entity.id
_entity.type
_entity.pdbx_description
1 polymer ?
#
loop_
_entity_poly.entity_id
_entity_poly.type
_entity_poly.pdbx_seq_one_letter_code
_entity_poly.pdbx_strand_id
1 'polypeptide(L)' 'AQGLLADEAAVRNALSSVWSNGQVEGQVNRLKMIKRQMYGRAKFDLLRARVLHQV' A
#
# COMPACT_ATOMS: atom_id res chain seq x y z
N ALA A 1 5.00 -24.58 3.68
CA ALA A 1 3.62 -24.27 3.26
C ALA A 1 2.83 -23.48 4.32
N GLN A 2 3.38 -23.26 5.53
CA GLN A 2 2.68 -22.63 6.65
C GLN A 2 2.10 -21.24 6.37
N GLY A 3 2.78 -20.39 5.59
CA GLY A 3 2.29 -19.04 5.29
C GLY A 3 0.96 -19.01 4.52
N LEU A 4 0.80 -19.90 3.53
CA LEU A 4 -0.44 -19.99 2.75
C LEU A 4 -1.64 -20.47 3.58
N LEU A 5 -1.39 -21.36 4.55
CA LEU A 5 -2.44 -21.83 5.47
C LEU A 5 -2.85 -20.73 6.46
N ALA A 6 -1.90 -19.88 6.88
CA ALA A 6 -2.20 -18.73 7.73
C ALA A 6 -3.04 -17.66 7.00
N ASP A 7 -2.81 -17.49 5.69
CA ASP A 7 -3.49 -16.48 4.87
C ASP A 7 -4.84 -16.95 4.28
N GLU A 8 -5.21 -18.23 4.45
CA GLU A 8 -6.44 -18.81 3.86
C GLU A 8 -7.69 -17.99 4.18
N ALA A 9 -7.85 -17.60 5.45
CA ALA A 9 -8.99 -16.79 5.89
C ALA A 9 -9.00 -15.39 5.25
N ALA A 10 -7.82 -14.77 5.12
CA ALA A 10 -7.69 -13.46 4.49
C ALA A 10 -8.03 -13.52 2.99
N VAL A 11 -7.56 -14.55 2.29
CA VAL A 11 -7.84 -14.75 0.85
C VAL A 11 -9.33 -15.02 0.62
N ARG A 12 -9.97 -15.86 1.44
CA ARG A 12 -11.43 -16.08 1.34
C ARG A 12 -12.20 -14.78 1.55
N ASN A 13 -11.87 -14.02 2.59
CA ASN A 13 -12.52 -12.74 2.87
C ASN A 13 -12.29 -11.70 1.76
N ALA A 14 -11.12 -11.70 1.12
CA ALA A 14 -10.85 -10.79 0.01
C ALA A 14 -11.78 -11.01 -1.20
N LEU A 15 -12.32 -12.22 -1.37
CA LEU A 15 -13.25 -12.57 -2.45
C LEU A 15 -14.72 -12.45 -2.06
N SER A 16 -15.07 -12.69 -0.80
CA SER A 16 -16.46 -12.72 -0.32
C SER A 16 -16.93 -11.42 0.34
N SER A 17 -16.01 -10.59 0.84
CA SER A 17 -16.33 -9.33 1.50
C SER A 17 -16.74 -8.25 0.49
N VAL A 18 -17.78 -7.49 0.84
CA VAL A 18 -18.18 -6.28 0.11
C VAL A 18 -17.16 -5.15 0.31
N TRP A 19 -16.41 -5.20 1.41
CA TRP A 19 -15.37 -4.23 1.74
C TRP A 19 -13.99 -4.75 1.31
N SER A 20 -13.26 -3.94 0.55
CA SER A 20 -11.92 -4.27 0.07
C SER A 20 -10.88 -3.29 0.61
N ASN A 21 -9.73 -3.81 1.01
CA ASN A 21 -8.57 -3.01 1.43
C ASN A 21 -7.73 -2.50 0.24
N GLY A 22 -8.11 -2.84 -1.00
CA GLY A 22 -7.30 -2.58 -2.19
C GLY A 22 -7.01 -1.09 -2.43
N GLN A 23 -7.93 -0.19 -2.06
CA GLN A 23 -7.68 1.25 -2.17
C GLN A 23 -6.50 1.66 -1.26
N VAL A 24 -6.54 1.24 0.00
CA VAL A 24 -5.54 1.59 1.02
C VAL A 24 -4.19 1.01 0.62
N GLU A 25 -4.16 -0.25 0.19
CA GLU A 25 -2.95 -0.91 -0.32
C GLU A 25 -2.38 -0.17 -1.54
N GLY A 26 -3.24 0.29 -2.45
CA GLY A 26 -2.84 1.10 -3.59
C GLY A 26 -2.17 2.42 -3.18
N GLN A 27 -2.72 3.13 -2.19
CA GLN A 27 -2.10 4.36 -1.66
C GLN A 27 -0.76 4.08 -1.00
N VAL A 28 -0.67 3.01 -0.22
CA VAL A 28 0.59 2.57 0.40
C VAL A 28 1.62 2.23 -0.67
N ASN A 29 1.22 1.56 -1.76
CA ASN A 29 2.12 1.24 -2.86
C ASN A 29 2.61 2.50 -3.59
N ARG A 30 1.70 3.45 -3.89
CA ARG A 30 2.08 4.75 -4.47
C ARG A 30 3.09 5.50 -3.59
N LEU A 31 2.85 5.53 -2.28
CA LEU A 31 3.77 6.19 -1.33
C LEU A 31 5.15 5.51 -1.32
N LYS A 32 5.20 4.18 -1.29
CA LYS A 32 6.45 3.41 -1.38
C LYS A 32 7.18 3.68 -2.70
N MET A 33 6.45 3.74 -3.80
CA MET A 33 6.98 4.01 -5.14
C MET A 33 7.64 5.39 -5.23
N ILE A 34 6.98 6.45 -4.75
CA ILE A 34 7.54 7.81 -4.69
C ILE A 34 8.84 7.82 -3.86
N LYS A 35 8.83 7.21 -2.68
CA LYS A 35 10.03 7.12 -1.82
C LYS A 35 11.19 6.37 -2.51
N ARG A 36 10.87 5.33 -3.31
CA ARG A 36 11.85 4.53 -4.06
C ARG A 36 12.44 5.29 -5.25
N GLN A 37 11.64 6.05 -5.99
CA GLN A 37 12.13 6.96 -7.04
C GLN A 37 13.11 8.02 -6.50
N MET A 38 12.99 8.34 -5.22
CA MET A 38 13.86 9.30 -4.53
C MET A 38 15.02 8.63 -3.80
N TYR A 39 15.27 7.34 -4.07
CA TYR A 39 16.34 6.54 -3.46
C TYR A 39 16.36 6.62 -1.92
N GLY A 40 15.18 6.69 -1.30
CA GLY A 40 15.03 6.76 0.16
C GLY A 40 15.33 8.14 0.77
N ARG A 41 15.66 9.16 -0.03
CA ARG A 41 16.01 10.51 0.46
C ARG A 41 14.81 11.40 0.77
N ALA A 42 13.59 10.91 0.53
CA ALA A 42 12.36 11.61 0.85
C ALA A 42 12.04 11.51 2.35
N LYS A 43 12.46 12.52 3.13
CA LYS A 43 11.95 12.76 4.49
C LYS A 43 10.45 13.10 4.44
N PHE A 44 9.78 13.09 5.59
CA PHE A 44 8.32 13.21 5.67
C PHE A 44 7.76 14.44 4.94
N ASP A 45 8.35 15.63 5.12
CA ASP A 45 7.87 16.87 4.52
C ASP A 45 7.83 16.79 2.98
N LEU A 46 8.90 16.25 2.40
CA LEU A 46 9.04 16.08 0.96
C LEU A 46 8.10 15.00 0.42
N LEU A 47 7.91 13.91 1.17
CA LEU A 47 6.96 12.87 0.80
C LEU A 47 5.52 13.39 0.85
N ARG A 48 5.16 14.13 1.91
CA ARG A 48 3.86 14.78 2.07
C ARG A 48 3.58 15.74 0.92
N ALA A 49 4.55 16.58 0.57
CA ALA A 49 4.40 17.52 -0.54
C ALA A 49 4.11 16.82 -1.87
N ARG A 50 4.85 15.75 -2.20
CA ARG A 50 4.63 15.00 -3.44
C ARG A 50 3.34 14.17 -3.46
N VAL A 51 2.88 13.72 -2.30
CA VAL A 51 1.67 12.88 -2.18
C VAL A 51 0.40 13.72 -2.24
N LEU A 52 0.36 14.86 -1.53
CA LEU A 52 -0.84 15.69 -1.35
C LEU A 52 -0.98 16.84 -2.34
N HIS A 53 0.13 17.33 -2.91
CA HIS A 53 0.13 18.46 -3.86
C HIS A 53 0.49 18.02 -5.27
N GLN A 54 0.29 16.73 -5.60
CA GLN A 54 0.43 16.25 -6.97
C GLN A 54 -0.73 16.82 -7.80
N VAL A 55 -0.41 17.77 -8.68
CA VAL A 55 -1.32 18.28 -9.73
C VAL A 55 -1.26 17.34 -10.93
#